data_AF-A0A2K3LAK8-F1
#
_entry.id   AF-A0A2K3LAK8-F1
#
_cell.length_a   1.000
_cell.length_b   1.000
_cell.length_c   1.000
_cell.angle_alpha   90.00
_cell.angle_beta   90.00
_cell.angle_gamma   90.00
#
_symmetry.space_group_name_H-M   'P 1'
#
loop_
_entity.id
_entity.type
_entity.pdbx_description
1 polymer ?
#
loop_
_entity_poly.entity_id
_entity_poly.type
_entity_poly.pdbx_seq_one_letter_code
_entity_poly.pdbx_strand_id
1 'polypeptide(L)'
;YPAINKPAGVLYWLKHSIDAENVDWVLILDADMIIRGPIRPWQIGAEKGRPVAAYYGYLIGCDNILAQLHTKHPELCDKVGGLLAMHIDDLRALAPKWLSKTEEVRQDKAHWGVNITGDITEKGWISEMYGYSFGAAEVGLRHKINDNLMIYPGYAPREGVEPVLLHYGLQFSVGNWSFSKADHDEDDIVYNCGRLFPQPPYPREVNVLETDPNLRRGLLLSIECINILNEAILLHHAANGCPKPPWSKYLNYLKSGTFAKLTRPKFATPSTLEMMDGKLQEQVDDHDSARPYPKIHTIFSTECIPYFDWQTVGLMHSFSASGQPGNITRLLSCSDENLKLYKGHNLAPTHYVPSMSQHPLTGDW
;
A
#
# COMPACT_ATOMS: atom_id res chain seq x y z
N TYR A 1 -7.35 11.56 5.92
CA TYR A 1 -6.24 10.76 6.45
C TYR A 1 -5.37 11.54 7.40
N PRO A 2 -5.77 11.59 8.68
CA PRO A 2 -4.87 11.95 9.75
C PRO A 2 -3.72 10.95 9.76
N ALA A 3 -2.51 11.44 9.47
CA ALA A 3 -1.31 10.62 9.34
C ALA A 3 -1.10 9.70 10.57
N ILE A 4 -1.53 10.11 11.76
CA ILE A 4 -1.40 9.36 13.01
C ILE A 4 -2.24 8.06 13.09
N ASN A 5 -3.29 7.89 12.27
CA ASN A 5 -4.17 6.72 12.35
C ASN A 5 -3.44 5.40 12.03
N LYS A 6 -2.46 5.41 11.11
CA LYS A 6 -1.66 4.21 10.77
C LYS A 6 -0.87 3.66 11.97
N PRO A 7 0.05 4.43 12.58
CA PRO A 7 0.85 3.91 13.68
C PRO A 7 0.00 3.56 14.90
N ALA A 8 -1.02 4.36 15.20
CA ALA A 8 -1.95 4.06 16.29
C ALA A 8 -2.71 2.75 16.06
N GLY A 9 -3.24 2.56 14.84
CA GLY A 9 -3.95 1.36 14.45
C GLY A 9 -3.07 0.10 14.50
N VAL A 10 -1.84 0.19 13.99
CA VAL A 10 -0.88 -0.92 14.02
C VAL A 10 -0.52 -1.29 15.47
N LEU A 11 -0.22 -0.30 16.31
CA LEU A 11 0.07 -0.53 17.72
C LEU A 11 -1.12 -1.14 18.47
N TYR A 12 -2.33 -0.69 18.16
CA TYR A 12 -3.55 -1.21 18.76
C TYR A 12 -3.79 -2.67 18.33
N TRP A 13 -3.66 -2.98 17.04
CA TRP A 13 -3.80 -4.34 16.51
C TRP A 13 -2.83 -5.32 17.17
N LEU A 14 -1.56 -4.94 17.36
CA LEU A 14 -0.57 -5.77 18.06
C LEU A 14 -0.94 -6.08 19.51
N LYS A 15 -1.65 -5.17 20.18
CA LYS A 15 -2.02 -5.30 21.61
C LYS A 15 -3.34 -6.05 21.81
N HIS A 16 -4.25 -5.99 20.83
CA HIS A 16 -5.65 -6.35 21.04
C HIS A 16 -6.20 -7.37 20.03
N SER A 17 -5.42 -7.76 19.02
CA SER A 17 -5.86 -8.74 18.02
C SER A 17 -5.24 -10.11 18.23
N ILE A 18 -6.09 -11.14 18.27
CA ILE A 18 -5.68 -12.55 18.25
C ILE A 18 -4.86 -12.90 16.99
N ASP A 19 -5.12 -12.18 15.88
CA ASP A 19 -4.37 -12.36 14.63
C ASP A 19 -2.88 -11.99 14.81
N ALA A 20 -2.56 -11.05 15.70
CA ALA A 20 -1.20 -10.61 15.95
C ALA A 20 -0.41 -11.55 16.89
N GLU A 21 -1.08 -12.49 17.55
CA GLU A 21 -0.44 -13.42 18.50
C GLU A 21 0.29 -14.56 17.78
N ASN A 22 -0.23 -15.02 16.64
CA ASN A 22 0.17 -16.26 15.98
C ASN A 22 0.68 -16.04 14.53
N VAL A 23 1.49 -15.01 14.32
CA VAL A 23 2.06 -14.65 13.01
C VAL A 23 3.57 -14.46 13.13
N ASP A 24 4.32 -14.82 12.09
CA ASP A 24 5.78 -14.68 12.06
C ASP A 24 6.20 -13.43 11.30
N TRP A 25 5.47 -13.12 10.23
CA TRP A 25 5.77 -12.01 9.33
C TRP A 25 4.54 -11.15 9.07
N VAL A 26 4.77 -9.83 9.02
CA VAL A 26 3.72 -8.85 8.72
C VAL A 26 4.08 -8.10 7.45
N LEU A 27 3.08 -7.97 6.58
CA LEU A 27 3.11 -7.11 5.41
C LEU A 27 2.17 -5.93 5.67
N ILE A 28 2.70 -4.71 5.77
CA ILE A 28 1.91 -3.49 5.91
C ILE A 28 1.84 -2.82 4.53
N LEU A 29 0.63 -2.63 4.02
CA LEU A 29 0.34 -1.99 2.73
C LEU A 29 -0.58 -0.77 2.91
N ASP A 30 -0.59 0.11 1.92
CA ASP A 30 -1.60 1.17 1.82
C ASP A 30 -2.86 0.66 1.10
N ALA A 31 -4.00 1.30 1.38
CA ALA A 31 -5.29 0.90 0.79
C ALA A 31 -5.35 1.15 -0.73
N ASP A 32 -4.56 2.09 -1.23
CA ASP A 32 -4.49 2.48 -2.64
C ASP A 32 -3.48 1.65 -3.45
N MET A 33 -3.45 0.34 -3.18
CA MET A 33 -2.53 -0.59 -3.84
C MET A 33 -3.25 -1.75 -4.53
N ILE A 34 -2.68 -2.20 -5.65
CA ILE A 34 -3.08 -3.43 -6.35
C ILE A 34 -1.96 -4.45 -6.24
N ILE A 35 -2.26 -5.60 -5.63
CA ILE A 35 -1.33 -6.73 -5.54
C ILE A 35 -1.41 -7.51 -6.85
N ARG A 36 -0.31 -7.54 -7.61
CA ARG A 36 -0.23 -8.28 -8.88
C ARG A 36 0.28 -9.70 -8.69
N GLY A 37 0.94 -9.99 -7.58
CA GLY A 37 1.63 -11.25 -7.32
C GLY A 37 1.90 -11.48 -5.83
N PRO A 38 2.20 -12.72 -5.41
CA PRO A 38 2.44 -13.00 -4.01
C PRO A 38 3.74 -12.33 -3.53
N ILE A 39 3.65 -11.66 -2.39
CA ILE A 39 4.73 -10.99 -1.68
C ILE A 39 4.99 -11.79 -0.40
N ARG A 40 6.05 -12.60 -0.42
CA ARG A 40 6.50 -13.36 0.77
C ARG A 40 7.74 -12.70 1.35
N PRO A 41 7.70 -12.24 2.62
CA PRO A 41 8.79 -11.47 3.21
C PRO A 41 10.18 -12.10 3.05
N TRP A 42 10.33 -13.40 3.32
CA TRP A 42 11.60 -14.10 3.15
C TRP A 42 12.05 -14.25 1.68
N GLN A 43 11.12 -14.39 0.73
CA GLN A 43 11.47 -14.48 -0.70
C GLN A 43 11.94 -13.14 -1.27
N ILE A 44 11.44 -12.03 -0.71
CA ILE A 44 11.91 -10.69 -1.07
C ILE A 44 13.11 -10.26 -0.23
N GLY A 45 13.63 -11.14 0.64
CA GLY A 45 14.86 -10.93 1.39
C GLY A 45 14.68 -10.32 2.79
N ALA A 46 13.47 -10.17 3.31
CA ALA A 46 13.29 -9.68 4.67
C ALA A 46 13.86 -10.67 5.69
N GLU A 47 14.58 -10.15 6.68
CA GLU A 47 15.17 -10.89 7.80
C GLU A 47 14.78 -10.18 9.10
N LYS A 48 14.78 -10.90 10.23
CA LYS A 48 14.60 -10.25 11.54
C LYS A 48 15.71 -9.22 11.78
N GLY A 49 15.33 -8.01 12.16
CA GLY A 49 16.21 -6.83 12.26
C GLY A 49 16.52 -6.13 10.94
N ARG A 50 16.18 -6.74 9.79
CA ARG A 50 16.42 -6.21 8.44
C ARG A 50 15.17 -6.32 7.56
N PRO A 51 14.16 -5.48 7.82
CA PRO A 51 12.92 -5.46 7.04
C PRO A 51 13.19 -5.08 5.57
N VAL A 52 12.28 -5.47 4.67
CA VAL A 52 12.27 -4.99 3.29
C VAL A 52 11.23 -3.89 3.15
N ALA A 53 11.58 -2.80 2.49
CA ALA A 53 10.65 -1.72 2.21
C ALA A 53 10.88 -1.05 0.85
N ALA A 54 9.84 -0.39 0.33
CA ALA A 54 9.97 0.40 -0.89
C ALA A 54 10.64 1.75 -0.64
N TYR A 55 11.35 2.26 -1.65
CA TYR A 55 12.10 3.51 -1.58
C TYR A 55 11.20 4.75 -1.70
N TYR A 56 11.29 5.66 -0.72
CA TYR A 56 10.52 6.90 -0.63
C TYR A 56 11.48 8.10 -0.63
N GLY A 57 12.15 8.35 -1.77
CA GLY A 57 13.23 9.33 -1.87
C GLY A 57 12.88 10.78 -1.53
N TYR A 58 11.60 11.13 -1.51
CA TYR A 58 11.12 12.46 -1.12
C TYR A 58 11.22 12.74 0.39
N LEU A 59 11.52 11.72 1.21
CA LEU A 59 11.78 11.88 2.65
C LEU A 59 13.18 12.48 2.91
N ILE A 60 13.43 13.69 2.42
CA ILE A 60 14.74 14.36 2.51
C ILE A 60 15.19 14.67 3.95
N GLY A 61 14.25 14.64 4.90
CA GLY A 61 14.46 14.87 6.33
C GLY A 61 15.35 13.84 7.01
N CYS A 62 15.52 12.65 6.42
CA CYS A 62 16.52 11.68 6.86
C CYS A 62 17.97 12.19 6.72
N ASP A 63 18.23 13.12 5.80
CA ASP A 63 19.58 13.59 5.48
C ASP A 63 19.89 14.98 6.09
N ASN A 64 19.01 15.52 6.94
CA ASN A 64 19.12 16.90 7.40
C ASN A 64 18.78 17.06 8.89
N ILE A 65 18.53 18.31 9.31
CA ILE A 65 18.24 18.69 10.69
C ILE A 65 17.05 17.92 11.29
N LEU A 66 16.07 17.50 10.48
CA LEU A 66 14.88 16.81 10.99
C LEU A 66 15.24 15.49 11.68
N ALA A 67 16.10 14.66 11.06
CA ALA A 67 16.59 13.44 11.70
C ALA A 67 17.37 13.72 12.99
N GLN A 68 18.19 14.77 13.00
CA GLN A 68 18.98 15.14 14.17
C GLN A 68 18.11 15.60 15.35
N LEU A 69 16.96 16.20 15.07
CA LEU A 69 16.00 16.64 16.09
C LEU A 69 15.17 15.46 16.64
N HIS A 70 14.76 14.55 15.77
CA HIS A 70 13.71 13.57 16.08
C HIS A 70 14.22 12.13 16.28
N THR A 71 15.52 11.85 16.11
CA THR A 71 16.10 10.56 16.50
C THR A 71 17.51 10.69 17.07
N LYS A 72 17.88 9.77 17.97
CA LYS A 72 19.26 9.60 18.46
C LYS A 72 20.17 8.88 17.47
N HIS A 73 19.59 8.29 16.42
CA HIS A 73 20.27 7.46 15.43
C HIS A 73 20.02 7.97 14.00
N PRO A 74 20.33 9.24 13.67
CA PRO A 74 20.11 9.79 12.34
C PRO A 74 20.82 8.99 11.24
N GLU A 75 21.92 8.30 11.56
CA GLU A 75 22.66 7.41 10.66
C GLU A 75 21.89 6.15 10.23
N LEU A 76 20.78 5.83 10.92
CA LEU A 76 19.89 4.71 10.62
C LEU A 76 18.57 5.15 9.98
N CYS A 77 18.40 6.43 9.64
CA CYS A 77 17.19 6.91 8.98
C CYS A 77 17.15 6.47 7.51
N ASP A 78 16.37 5.43 7.22
CA ASP A 78 16.11 4.99 5.85
C ASP A 78 14.90 5.73 5.25
N LYS A 79 15.00 6.13 3.98
CA LYS A 79 13.90 6.77 3.24
C LYS A 79 12.94 5.73 2.66
N VAL A 80 12.00 5.27 3.47
CA VAL A 80 11.17 4.10 3.14
C VAL A 80 9.67 4.32 3.40
N GLY A 81 8.82 3.60 2.68
CA GLY A 81 7.36 3.65 2.86
C GLY A 81 6.60 2.74 1.89
N GLY A 82 5.26 2.78 1.96
CA GLY A 82 4.37 2.07 1.06
C GLY A 82 4.30 0.56 1.33
N LEU A 83 5.28 -0.18 0.83
CA LEU A 83 5.46 -1.61 1.10
C LEU A 83 6.39 -1.76 2.31
N LEU A 84 5.91 -2.37 3.40
CA LEU A 84 6.73 -2.69 4.56
C LEU A 84 6.57 -4.19 4.90
N ALA A 85 7.66 -4.95 4.80
CA ALA A 85 7.68 -6.39 5.09
C ALA A 85 8.70 -6.69 6.19
N MET A 86 8.23 -7.19 7.33
CA MET A 86 9.08 -7.37 8.52
C MET A 86 8.64 -8.51 9.41
N HIS A 87 9.56 -8.96 10.27
CA HIS A 87 9.26 -9.97 11.27
C HIS A 87 8.36 -9.36 12.37
N ILE A 88 7.46 -10.16 12.97
CA ILE A 88 6.51 -9.67 13.99
C ILE A 88 7.21 -9.03 15.20
N ASP A 89 8.35 -9.57 15.61
CA ASP A 89 9.12 -9.03 16.74
C ASP A 89 9.70 -7.65 16.45
N ASP A 90 10.12 -7.40 15.21
CA ASP A 90 10.59 -6.09 14.78
C ASP A 90 9.44 -5.08 14.83
N LEU A 91 8.26 -5.50 14.34
CA LEU A 91 7.06 -4.67 14.39
C LEU A 91 6.62 -4.38 15.83
N ARG A 92 6.75 -5.34 16.76
CA ARG A 92 6.45 -5.14 18.19
C ARG A 92 7.38 -4.14 18.85
N ALA A 93 8.67 -4.13 18.49
CA ALA A 93 9.61 -3.13 18.96
C ALA A 93 9.33 -1.75 18.34
N LEU A 94 9.06 -1.73 17.03
CA LEU A 94 8.86 -0.52 16.23
C LEU A 94 7.56 0.22 16.58
N ALA A 95 6.41 -0.47 16.65
CA ALA A 95 5.10 0.19 16.67
C ALA A 95 4.91 1.24 17.78
N PRO A 96 5.39 1.04 19.04
CA PRO A 96 5.35 2.10 20.06
C PRO A 96 6.19 3.32 19.68
N LYS A 97 7.35 3.10 19.06
CA LYS A 97 8.24 4.19 18.60
C LYS A 97 7.68 4.89 17.38
N TRP A 98 7.10 4.16 16.44
CA TRP A 98 6.44 4.74 15.27
C TRP A 98 5.37 5.75 15.69
N LEU A 99 4.45 5.38 16.61
CA LEU A 99 3.44 6.30 17.11
C LEU A 99 4.06 7.52 17.81
N SER A 100 4.96 7.30 18.78
CA SER A 100 5.60 8.38 19.53
C SER A 100 6.37 9.35 18.61
N LYS A 101 7.09 8.84 17.61
CA LYS A 101 7.86 9.66 16.67
C LYS A 101 6.96 10.39 15.68
N THR A 102 5.84 9.79 15.27
CA THR A 102 4.82 10.51 14.49
C THR A 102 4.25 11.69 15.27
N GLU A 103 3.98 11.53 16.57
CA GLU A 103 3.50 12.61 17.45
C GLU A 103 4.55 13.73 17.59
N GLU A 104 5.82 13.39 17.81
CA GLU A 104 6.93 14.36 17.89
C GLU A 104 7.04 15.22 16.61
N VAL A 105 7.08 14.58 15.43
CA VAL A 105 7.17 15.28 14.14
C VAL A 105 5.92 16.10 13.84
N ARG A 106 4.74 15.61 14.25
CA ARG A 106 3.49 16.38 14.10
C ARG A 106 3.41 17.61 15.00
N GLN A 107 4.02 17.56 16.18
CA GLN A 107 4.06 18.72 17.08
C GLN A 107 5.06 19.78 16.59
N ASP A 108 6.07 19.36 15.84
CA ASP A 108 7.12 20.23 15.31
C ASP A 108 6.73 20.97 14.02
N LYS A 109 5.67 21.79 14.11
CA LYS A 109 5.13 22.57 12.98
C LYS A 109 6.14 23.56 12.39
N ALA A 110 7.15 23.95 13.16
CA ALA A 110 8.20 24.86 12.72
C ALA A 110 9.09 24.25 11.61
N HIS A 111 9.17 22.91 11.53
CA HIS A 111 10.04 22.21 10.60
C HIS A 111 9.29 21.45 9.50
N TRP A 112 8.02 21.77 9.25
CA TRP A 112 7.23 21.16 8.16
C TRP A 112 7.58 21.65 6.76
N GLY A 113 8.42 22.67 6.63
CA GLY A 113 8.76 23.28 5.35
C GLY A 113 9.27 22.28 4.32
N VAL A 114 8.92 22.49 3.05
CA VAL A 114 9.25 21.56 1.95
C VAL A 114 10.76 21.32 1.81
N ASN A 115 11.58 22.30 2.18
CA ASN A 115 13.04 22.21 2.17
C ASN A 115 13.62 21.34 3.29
N ILE A 116 12.84 21.02 4.32
CA ILE A 116 13.24 20.18 5.45
C ILE A 116 12.62 18.79 5.32
N THR A 117 11.33 18.71 5.03
CA THR A 117 10.59 17.45 5.01
C THR A 117 10.40 16.87 3.61
N GLY A 118 10.45 17.69 2.55
CA GLY A 118 9.95 17.29 1.23
C GLY A 118 8.42 17.23 1.16
N ASP A 119 7.70 17.66 2.19
CA ASP A 119 6.24 17.77 2.19
C ASP A 119 5.82 18.94 1.32
N ILE A 120 5.33 18.67 0.11
CA ILE A 120 4.83 19.70 -0.81
C ILE A 120 3.59 20.44 -0.28
N THR A 121 2.91 19.89 0.73
CA THR A 121 1.75 20.52 1.34
C THR A 121 2.12 21.45 2.50
N GLU A 122 3.34 21.32 3.03
CA GLU A 122 3.85 22.02 4.22
C GLU A 122 2.90 21.95 5.44
N LYS A 123 2.11 20.88 5.52
CA LYS A 123 1.06 20.67 6.54
C LYS A 123 1.30 19.43 7.40
N GLY A 124 2.50 18.85 7.32
CA GLY A 124 2.87 17.66 8.09
C GLY A 124 2.19 16.40 7.59
N TRP A 125 1.79 16.35 6.31
CA TRP A 125 1.10 15.20 5.69
C TRP A 125 1.91 13.91 5.81
N ILE A 126 3.23 14.01 5.64
CA ILE A 126 4.17 12.88 5.68
C ILE A 126 4.81 12.65 7.06
N SER A 127 4.27 13.27 8.12
CA SER A 127 4.80 13.10 9.50
C SER A 127 4.77 11.66 9.96
N GLU A 128 3.79 10.87 9.51
CA GLU A 128 3.71 9.44 9.81
C GLU A 128 4.89 8.68 9.21
N MET A 129 5.24 8.96 7.96
CA MET A 129 6.36 8.31 7.25
C MET A 129 7.70 8.62 7.93
N TYR A 130 7.88 9.86 8.42
CA TYR A 130 9.02 10.20 9.27
C TYR A 130 8.98 9.50 10.61
N GLY A 131 7.81 9.43 11.25
CA GLY A 131 7.64 8.66 12.48
C GLY A 131 8.01 7.20 12.33
N TYR A 132 7.69 6.57 11.20
CA TYR A 132 8.14 5.22 10.87
C TYR A 132 9.67 5.15 10.79
N SER A 133 10.27 6.02 9.97
CA SER A 133 11.71 5.98 9.67
C SER A 133 12.55 6.26 10.92
N PHE A 134 12.17 7.28 11.72
CA PHE A 134 12.80 7.59 13.00
C PHE A 134 12.51 6.51 14.05
N GLY A 135 11.30 5.96 14.09
CA GLY A 135 10.96 4.87 15.00
C GLY A 135 11.79 3.62 14.73
N ALA A 136 12.03 3.29 13.45
CA ALA A 136 12.87 2.19 13.01
C ALA A 136 14.34 2.40 13.39
N ALA A 137 14.84 3.63 13.22
CA ALA A 137 16.18 4.01 13.67
C ALA A 137 16.36 3.84 15.19
N GLU A 138 15.37 4.25 16.00
CA GLU A 138 15.40 4.11 17.46
C GLU A 138 15.44 2.65 17.96
N VAL A 139 14.92 1.71 17.17
CA VAL A 139 14.95 0.27 17.50
C VAL A 139 16.06 -0.48 16.76
N GLY A 140 16.93 0.23 16.04
CA GLY A 140 18.09 -0.33 15.35
C GLY A 140 17.77 -1.14 14.09
N LEU A 141 16.59 -0.93 13.48
CA LEU A 141 16.24 -1.59 12.22
C LEU A 141 16.99 -0.96 11.06
N ARG A 142 17.45 -1.79 10.12
CA ARG A 142 18.10 -1.34 8.88
C ARG A 142 17.50 -2.02 7.68
N HIS A 143 16.86 -1.24 6.82
CA HIS A 143 16.06 -1.77 5.73
C HIS A 143 16.93 -2.35 4.61
N LYS A 144 16.41 -3.38 3.95
CA LYS A 144 16.78 -3.74 2.58
C LYS A 144 15.81 -2.98 1.66
N ILE A 145 16.30 -1.93 1.02
CA ILE A 145 15.46 -1.03 0.23
C ILE A 145 15.38 -1.53 -1.22
N ASN A 146 14.16 -1.64 -1.73
CA ASN A 146 13.88 -2.11 -3.08
C ASN A 146 12.98 -1.13 -3.83
N ASP A 147 13.36 -0.73 -5.04
CA ASP A 147 12.59 0.19 -5.89
C ASP A 147 11.94 -0.48 -7.10
N ASN A 148 11.92 -1.82 -7.11
CA ASN A 148 11.49 -2.66 -8.24
C ASN A 148 10.22 -3.48 -7.94
N LEU A 149 9.92 -3.76 -6.67
CA LEU A 149 8.75 -4.52 -6.21
C LEU A 149 7.45 -3.74 -6.39
N MET A 150 7.50 -2.43 -6.13
CA MET A 150 6.38 -1.51 -6.17
C MET A 150 6.60 -0.45 -7.25
N ILE A 151 5.57 -0.15 -8.03
CA ILE A 151 5.62 0.93 -9.03
C ILE A 151 4.35 1.78 -9.00
N TYR A 152 4.51 3.07 -9.27
CA TYR A 152 3.37 3.96 -9.52
C TYR A 152 2.87 3.77 -10.96
N PRO A 153 1.57 3.54 -11.20
CA PRO A 153 0.97 3.73 -12.51
C PRO A 153 1.39 5.06 -13.13
N GLY A 154 1.66 5.04 -14.43
CA GLY A 154 2.27 6.16 -15.17
C GLY A 154 3.79 6.06 -15.31
N TYR A 155 4.45 5.21 -14.51
CA TYR A 155 5.90 5.04 -14.56
C TYR A 155 6.25 3.79 -15.38
N ALA A 156 7.41 3.81 -16.03
CA ALA A 156 7.93 2.66 -16.77
C ALA A 156 8.85 1.83 -15.86
N PRO A 157 8.62 0.50 -15.73
CA PRO A 157 9.54 -0.36 -14.99
C PRO A 157 10.88 -0.47 -15.74
N ARG A 158 11.96 -0.71 -14.99
CA ARG A 158 13.26 -1.05 -15.59
C ARG A 158 13.15 -2.33 -16.42
N GLU A 159 14.07 -2.48 -17.38
CA GLU A 159 14.14 -3.69 -18.20
C GLU A 159 14.34 -4.93 -17.30
N GLY A 160 13.60 -6.01 -17.58
CA GLY A 160 13.65 -7.26 -16.81
C GLY A 160 12.90 -7.26 -15.47
N VAL A 161 12.59 -6.08 -14.88
CA VAL A 161 11.86 -5.97 -13.61
C VAL A 161 10.38 -6.24 -13.81
N GLU A 162 9.77 -7.19 -13.11
CA GLU A 162 8.31 -7.35 -13.03
C GLU A 162 7.80 -6.87 -11.66
N PRO A 163 7.16 -5.68 -11.57
CA PRO A 163 6.60 -5.18 -10.32
C PRO A 163 5.45 -6.05 -9.83
N VAL A 164 5.43 -6.40 -8.55
CA VAL A 164 4.38 -7.24 -7.94
C VAL A 164 3.32 -6.42 -7.21
N LEU A 165 3.53 -5.11 -7.08
CA LEU A 165 2.65 -4.17 -6.40
C LEU A 165 2.51 -2.88 -7.22
N LEU A 166 1.29 -2.41 -7.41
CA LEU A 166 1.01 -1.09 -7.98
C LEU A 166 0.55 -0.16 -6.85
N HIS A 167 1.11 1.04 -6.77
CA HIS A 167 0.64 2.07 -5.84
C HIS A 167 -0.01 3.21 -6.63
N TYR A 168 -1.33 3.30 -6.65
CA TYR A 168 -2.05 4.32 -7.44
C TYR A 168 -2.28 5.62 -6.66
N GLY A 169 -1.28 6.02 -5.86
CA GLY A 169 -1.34 7.22 -5.02
C GLY A 169 -1.22 8.55 -5.77
N LEU A 170 -0.74 8.53 -7.01
CA LEU A 170 -0.51 9.71 -7.85
C LEU A 170 -1.46 9.69 -9.07
N GLN A 171 -1.70 10.88 -9.64
CA GLN A 171 -2.36 10.99 -10.94
C GLN A 171 -1.49 10.40 -12.05
N PHE A 172 -2.10 9.72 -13.01
CA PHE A 172 -1.43 9.22 -14.21
C PHE A 172 -2.32 9.28 -15.44
N SER A 173 -1.69 9.18 -16.63
CA SER A 173 -2.37 9.30 -17.92
C SER A 173 -1.93 8.23 -18.91
N VAL A 174 -2.83 7.88 -19.84
CA VAL A 174 -2.59 6.99 -20.98
C VAL A 174 -3.23 7.63 -22.21
N GLY A 175 -2.42 8.30 -23.03
CA GLY A 175 -2.91 9.16 -24.11
C GLY A 175 -3.77 10.30 -23.56
N ASN A 176 -5.00 10.42 -24.05
CA ASN A 176 -5.95 11.45 -23.59
C ASN A 176 -6.79 11.03 -22.37
N TRP A 177 -6.63 9.80 -21.88
CA TRP A 177 -7.31 9.32 -20.69
C TRP A 177 -6.41 9.51 -19.47
N SER A 178 -6.99 9.85 -18.31
CA SER A 178 -6.28 10.01 -17.05
C SER A 178 -7.10 9.50 -15.88
N PHE A 179 -6.41 9.18 -14.79
CA PHE A 179 -7.02 8.83 -13.51
C PHE A 179 -6.26 9.50 -12.36
N SER A 180 -7.02 10.05 -11.41
CA SER A 180 -6.52 10.52 -10.12
C SER A 180 -7.48 10.04 -9.05
N LYS A 181 -6.96 9.34 -8.03
CA LYS A 181 -7.79 8.95 -6.88
C LYS A 181 -8.36 10.15 -6.12
N ALA A 182 -7.70 11.31 -6.21
CA ALA A 182 -8.14 12.53 -5.55
C ALA A 182 -9.46 13.06 -6.14
N ASP A 183 -9.79 12.70 -7.39
CA ASP A 183 -11.06 13.05 -8.04
C ASP A 183 -12.24 12.17 -7.54
N HIS A 184 -11.96 11.21 -6.65
CA HIS A 184 -12.88 10.20 -6.14
C HIS A 184 -12.88 10.13 -4.59
N ASP A 185 -12.60 11.25 -3.93
CA ASP A 185 -12.55 11.38 -2.46
C ASP A 185 -13.93 11.17 -1.80
N GLU A 186 -15.00 11.66 -2.42
CA GLU A 186 -16.37 11.49 -1.94
C GLU A 186 -17.13 10.39 -2.70
N ASP A 187 -16.44 9.59 -3.52
CA ASP A 187 -17.10 8.67 -4.44
C ASP A 187 -17.64 7.41 -3.72
N ASP A 188 -18.96 7.32 -3.64
CA ASP A 188 -19.73 6.19 -3.09
C ASP A 188 -19.96 5.08 -4.12
N ILE A 189 -19.07 4.95 -5.11
CA ILE A 189 -19.15 4.00 -6.22
C ILE A 189 -19.41 2.55 -5.80
N VAL A 190 -18.94 2.15 -4.62
CA VAL A 190 -19.19 0.83 -4.01
C VAL A 190 -20.68 0.55 -3.84
N TYR A 191 -21.46 1.56 -3.50
CA TYR A 191 -22.89 1.46 -3.17
C TYR A 191 -23.80 1.81 -4.36
N ASN A 192 -23.23 2.29 -5.46
CA ASN A 192 -23.96 2.72 -6.66
C ASN A 192 -23.91 1.66 -7.75
N CYS A 193 -24.89 0.77 -7.75
CA CYS A 193 -24.98 -0.36 -8.67
C CYS A 193 -24.70 -0.01 -10.13
N GLY A 194 -23.77 -0.74 -10.74
CA GLY A 194 -23.42 -0.63 -12.17
C GLY A 194 -22.49 0.53 -12.52
N ARG A 195 -22.18 1.43 -11.56
CA ARG A 195 -21.19 2.48 -11.76
C ARG A 195 -19.77 1.91 -11.68
N LEU A 196 -18.92 2.33 -12.60
CA LEU A 196 -17.49 1.97 -12.67
C LEU A 196 -16.67 3.25 -12.89
N PHE A 197 -15.38 3.21 -12.61
CA PHE A 197 -14.46 4.29 -12.99
C PHE A 197 -14.41 4.43 -14.52
N PRO A 198 -14.04 5.62 -15.04
CA PRO A 198 -13.90 5.82 -16.47
C PRO A 198 -13.05 4.73 -17.12
N GLN A 199 -13.60 4.08 -18.15
CA GLN A 199 -12.90 2.98 -18.83
C GLN A 199 -11.55 3.47 -19.41
N PRO A 200 -10.43 2.77 -19.15
CA PRO A 200 -9.15 3.11 -19.77
C PRO A 200 -9.12 2.64 -21.23
N PRO A 201 -8.13 3.09 -22.03
CA PRO A 201 -7.86 2.52 -23.34
C PRO A 201 -7.61 1.00 -23.28
N TYR A 202 -8.00 0.29 -24.33
CA TYR A 202 -7.74 -1.15 -24.45
C TYR A 202 -6.24 -1.41 -24.70
N PRO A 203 -5.69 -2.58 -24.30
CA PRO A 203 -4.29 -2.92 -24.55
C PRO A 203 -3.88 -2.79 -26.03
N ARG A 204 -4.78 -3.07 -26.97
CA ARG A 204 -4.51 -2.91 -28.41
C ARG A 204 -4.33 -1.45 -28.82
N GLU A 205 -5.03 -0.52 -28.17
CA GLU A 205 -4.87 0.92 -28.43
C GLU A 205 -3.54 1.41 -27.84
N VAL A 206 -3.17 0.96 -26.64
CA VAL A 206 -1.86 1.24 -26.05
C VAL A 206 -0.71 0.72 -26.93
N ASN A 207 -0.86 -0.46 -27.54
CA ASN A 207 0.14 -1.01 -28.47
C ASN A 207 0.37 -0.17 -29.73
N VAL A 208 -0.63 0.62 -30.14
CA VAL A 208 -0.53 1.55 -31.28
C VAL A 208 -0.05 2.93 -30.82
N LEU A 209 -0.43 3.34 -29.61
CA LEU A 209 -0.10 4.63 -29.02
C LEU A 209 1.41 4.79 -28.76
N GLU A 210 2.07 3.73 -28.28
CA GLU A 210 3.47 3.78 -27.89
C GLU A 210 4.28 2.65 -28.55
N THR A 211 5.40 3.04 -29.16
CA THR A 211 6.31 2.13 -29.87
C THR A 211 7.50 1.71 -29.02
N ASP A 212 7.93 2.56 -28.09
CA ASP A 212 8.97 2.23 -27.12
C ASP A 212 8.48 1.08 -26.20
N PRO A 213 9.17 -0.07 -26.15
CA PRO A 213 8.71 -1.21 -25.38
C PRO A 213 8.57 -0.94 -23.88
N ASN A 214 9.45 -0.11 -23.29
CA ASN A 214 9.47 0.16 -21.86
C ASN A 214 8.38 1.15 -21.46
N LEU A 215 8.22 2.24 -22.21
CA LEU A 215 7.13 3.19 -22.02
C LEU A 215 5.78 2.52 -22.23
N ARG A 216 5.64 1.72 -23.31
CA ARG A 216 4.43 0.95 -23.57
C ARG A 216 4.09 0.02 -22.40
N ARG A 217 5.09 -0.64 -21.82
CA ARG A 217 4.90 -1.50 -20.66
C ARG A 217 4.39 -0.72 -19.45
N GLY A 218 4.93 0.48 -19.19
CA GLY A 218 4.41 1.39 -18.17
C GLY A 218 2.94 1.73 -18.39
N LEU A 219 2.56 2.09 -19.62
CA LEU A 219 1.16 2.39 -19.97
C LEU A 219 0.24 1.16 -19.81
N LEU A 220 0.72 -0.05 -20.12
CA LEU A 220 -0.03 -1.28 -19.92
C LEU A 220 -0.28 -1.56 -18.43
N LEU A 221 0.71 -1.31 -17.55
CA LEU A 221 0.54 -1.40 -16.09
C LEU A 221 -0.48 -0.37 -15.58
N SER A 222 -0.47 0.84 -16.14
CA SER A 222 -1.44 1.89 -15.80
C SER A 222 -2.88 1.46 -16.08
N ILE A 223 -3.15 0.92 -17.27
CA ILE A 223 -4.50 0.44 -17.59
C ILE A 223 -4.85 -0.84 -16.82
N GLU A 224 -3.87 -1.70 -16.51
CA GLU A 224 -4.08 -2.90 -15.68
C GLU A 224 -4.65 -2.51 -14.31
N CYS A 225 -4.10 -1.47 -13.67
CA CYS A 225 -4.57 -0.94 -12.40
C CYS A 225 -6.08 -0.63 -12.39
N ILE A 226 -6.54 0.18 -13.34
CA ILE A 226 -7.96 0.60 -13.38
C ILE A 226 -8.88 -0.54 -13.85
N ASN A 227 -8.40 -1.42 -14.73
CA ASN A 227 -9.19 -2.59 -15.11
C ASN A 227 -9.42 -3.53 -13.92
N ILE A 228 -8.43 -3.74 -13.05
CA ILE A 228 -8.57 -4.54 -11.82
C ILE A 228 -9.54 -3.87 -10.83
N LEU A 229 -9.43 -2.55 -10.62
CA LEU A 229 -10.38 -1.80 -9.78
C LEU A 229 -11.82 -1.94 -10.30
N ASN A 230 -12.01 -1.78 -11.61
CA ASN A 230 -13.33 -1.91 -12.22
C ASN A 230 -13.88 -3.34 -12.19
N GLU A 231 -13.03 -4.35 -12.34
CA GLU A 231 -13.44 -5.74 -12.12
C GLU A 231 -13.88 -5.95 -10.67
N ALA A 232 -13.09 -5.47 -9.70
CA ALA A 232 -13.40 -5.59 -8.27
C ALA A 232 -14.77 -4.97 -7.92
N ILE A 233 -15.03 -3.75 -8.39
CA ILE A 233 -16.31 -3.06 -8.17
C ILE A 233 -17.47 -3.82 -8.85
N LEU A 234 -17.27 -4.28 -10.09
CA LEU A 234 -18.29 -5.04 -10.82
C LEU A 234 -18.67 -6.33 -10.08
N LEU A 235 -17.68 -7.05 -9.58
CA LEU A 235 -17.89 -8.27 -8.80
C LEU A 235 -18.54 -7.97 -7.44
N HIS A 236 -18.12 -6.89 -6.78
CA HIS A 236 -18.71 -6.44 -5.54
C HIS A 236 -20.20 -6.10 -5.70
N HIS A 237 -20.57 -5.32 -6.74
CA HIS A 237 -21.97 -5.02 -7.06
C HIS A 237 -22.78 -6.30 -7.28
N ALA A 238 -22.25 -7.25 -8.06
CA ALA A 238 -22.93 -8.52 -8.31
C ALA A 238 -23.13 -9.33 -7.02
N ALA A 239 -22.12 -9.40 -6.15
CA ALA A 239 -22.19 -10.09 -4.86
C ALA A 239 -23.22 -9.47 -3.90
N ASN A 240 -23.48 -8.16 -4.03
CA ASN A 240 -24.47 -7.42 -3.24
C ASN A 240 -25.84 -7.32 -3.91
N GLY A 241 -26.12 -8.16 -4.91
CA GLY A 241 -27.45 -8.26 -5.52
C GLY A 241 -27.80 -7.14 -6.49
N CYS A 242 -26.83 -6.33 -6.94
CA CYS A 242 -27.09 -5.34 -7.98
C CYS A 242 -27.57 -6.01 -9.28
N PRO A 243 -28.49 -5.37 -10.03
CA PRO A 243 -28.87 -5.82 -11.36
C PRO A 243 -27.65 -5.92 -12.28
N LYS A 244 -27.68 -6.90 -13.19
CA LYS A 244 -26.64 -7.04 -14.20
C LYS A 244 -26.60 -5.77 -15.06
N PRO A 245 -25.44 -5.10 -15.20
CA PRO A 245 -25.35 -3.91 -16.02
C PRO A 245 -25.63 -4.22 -17.50
N PRO A 246 -26.12 -3.24 -18.28
CA PRO A 246 -26.28 -3.38 -19.72
C PRO A 246 -24.99 -3.83 -20.39
N TRP A 247 -25.10 -4.56 -21.50
CA TRP A 247 -23.91 -4.98 -22.23
C TRP A 247 -23.11 -3.76 -22.71
N SER A 248 -21.79 -3.83 -22.56
CA SER A 248 -20.86 -2.91 -23.20
C SER A 248 -19.61 -3.68 -23.65
N LYS A 249 -18.90 -3.12 -24.64
CA LYS A 249 -17.62 -3.68 -25.11
C LYS A 249 -16.62 -3.84 -23.95
N TYR A 250 -16.62 -2.88 -23.02
CA TYR A 250 -15.72 -2.87 -21.87
C TYR A 250 -16.05 -3.96 -20.85
N LEU A 251 -17.32 -4.11 -20.48
CA LEU A 251 -17.76 -5.17 -19.59
C LEU A 251 -17.52 -6.57 -20.18
N ASN A 252 -17.61 -6.70 -21.50
CA ASN A 252 -17.24 -7.94 -22.19
C ASN A 252 -15.72 -8.18 -22.15
N TYR A 253 -14.90 -7.12 -22.27
CA TYR A 253 -13.45 -7.21 -22.13
C TYR A 253 -13.02 -7.65 -20.73
N LEU A 254 -13.59 -7.06 -19.66
CA LEU A 254 -13.30 -7.47 -18.28
C LEU A 254 -13.66 -8.93 -17.99
N LYS A 255 -14.55 -9.54 -18.78
CA LYS A 255 -14.93 -10.97 -18.68
C LYS A 255 -14.20 -11.87 -19.68
N SER A 256 -13.30 -11.31 -20.48
CA SER A 256 -12.65 -12.03 -21.57
C SER A 256 -11.47 -12.88 -21.09
N GLY A 257 -11.17 -13.96 -21.81
CA GLY A 257 -9.96 -14.75 -21.57
C GLY A 257 -8.67 -13.96 -21.78
N THR A 258 -8.70 -12.90 -22.59
CA THR A 258 -7.57 -11.98 -22.76
C THR A 258 -7.27 -11.24 -21.47
N PHE A 259 -8.28 -10.64 -20.85
CA PHE A 259 -8.13 -9.93 -19.58
C PHE A 259 -7.67 -10.89 -18.49
N ALA A 260 -8.32 -12.05 -18.35
CA ALA A 260 -7.92 -13.09 -17.40
C ALA A 260 -6.48 -13.59 -17.59
N LYS A 261 -5.93 -13.55 -18.81
CA LYS A 261 -4.50 -13.85 -19.06
C LYS A 261 -3.59 -12.69 -18.62
N LEU A 262 -3.99 -11.45 -18.88
CA LEU A 262 -3.22 -10.26 -18.53
C LEU A 262 -3.12 -10.07 -17.02
N THR A 263 -4.18 -10.38 -16.27
CA THR A 263 -4.24 -10.21 -14.80
C THR A 263 -3.86 -11.46 -14.01
N ARG A 264 -3.25 -12.47 -14.65
CA ARG A 264 -2.68 -13.62 -13.90
C ARG A 264 -1.63 -13.14 -12.90
N PRO A 265 -1.49 -13.83 -11.75
CA PRO A 265 -0.43 -13.58 -10.78
C PRO A 265 0.93 -13.41 -11.43
N LYS A 266 1.61 -12.34 -11.06
CA LYS A 266 3.00 -12.04 -11.44
C LYS A 266 3.93 -12.57 -10.37
N PHE A 267 5.14 -12.92 -10.75
CA PHE A 267 6.15 -13.37 -9.82
C PHE A 267 7.38 -12.49 -10.01
N ALA A 268 8.03 -12.16 -8.89
CA ALA A 268 9.24 -11.35 -8.90
C ALA A 268 10.32 -12.05 -9.75
N THR A 269 10.90 -11.32 -10.70
CA THR A 269 12.07 -11.77 -11.45
C THR A 269 13.34 -11.54 -10.62
N PRO A 270 14.50 -12.11 -11.01
CA PRO A 270 15.76 -11.75 -10.37
C PRO A 270 16.03 -10.23 -10.36
N SER A 271 15.68 -9.53 -11.44
CA SER A 271 15.77 -8.06 -11.50
C SER A 271 14.78 -7.38 -10.55
N THR A 272 13.58 -7.92 -10.35
CA THR A 272 12.65 -7.40 -9.32
C THR A 272 13.25 -7.46 -7.92
N LEU A 273 14.05 -8.48 -7.62
CA LEU A 273 14.63 -8.73 -6.29
C LEU A 273 15.95 -7.99 -6.05
N GLU A 274 16.45 -7.23 -7.02
CA GLU A 274 17.67 -6.43 -6.87
C GLU A 274 17.42 -5.24 -5.92
N MET A 275 18.25 -5.15 -4.88
CA MET A 275 18.20 -4.07 -3.88
C MET A 275 18.93 -2.83 -4.37
N MET A 276 18.60 -1.66 -3.81
CA MET A 276 19.25 -0.40 -4.20
C MET A 276 20.75 -0.35 -3.87
N ASP A 277 21.24 -1.15 -2.92
CA ASP A 277 22.67 -1.25 -2.60
C ASP A 277 23.46 -2.18 -3.56
N GLY A 278 22.82 -2.64 -4.64
CA GLY A 278 23.42 -3.48 -5.68
C GLY A 278 23.59 -4.94 -5.25
N LYS A 279 23.08 -5.36 -4.09
CA LYS A 279 23.10 -6.76 -3.67
C LYS A 279 21.92 -7.50 -4.28
N LEU A 280 22.23 -8.48 -5.13
CA LEU A 280 21.26 -9.51 -5.54
C LEU A 280 20.90 -10.35 -4.32
N GLN A 281 19.60 -10.50 -4.07
CA GLN A 281 19.13 -11.41 -3.04
C GLN A 281 19.37 -12.86 -3.52
N GLU A 282 20.17 -13.63 -2.78
CA GLU A 282 20.22 -15.07 -2.99
C GLU A 282 18.83 -15.67 -2.71
N GLN A 283 18.32 -16.46 -3.65
CA GLN A 283 17.08 -17.22 -3.43
C GLN A 283 17.36 -18.27 -2.37
N VAL A 284 17.01 -17.94 -1.12
CA VAL A 284 17.05 -18.88 -0.01
C VAL A 284 15.79 -19.73 -0.09
N ASP A 285 15.86 -20.85 -0.80
CA ASP A 285 14.87 -21.92 -0.70
C ASP A 285 15.29 -22.87 0.44
N ASP A 286 15.42 -22.32 1.65
CA ASP A 286 15.77 -23.06 2.88
C ASP A 286 14.51 -23.59 3.58
N HIS A 287 13.55 -24.08 2.79
CA HIS A 287 12.41 -24.78 3.36
C HIS A 287 12.78 -26.24 3.63
N ASP A 288 13.29 -26.49 4.83
CA ASP A 288 13.30 -27.84 5.38
C ASP A 288 11.85 -28.37 5.40
N SER A 289 11.58 -29.40 4.60
CA SER A 289 10.26 -30.06 4.48
C SER A 289 9.65 -30.48 5.83
N ALA A 290 10.43 -30.52 6.91
CA ALA A 290 9.99 -30.80 8.27
C ALA A 290 9.46 -29.59 9.06
N ARG A 291 9.70 -28.33 8.63
CA ARG A 291 9.21 -27.13 9.32
C ARG A 291 7.90 -26.62 8.70
N PRO A 292 6.90 -26.21 9.50
CA PRO A 292 5.74 -25.53 8.96
C PRO A 292 6.15 -24.18 8.34
N TYR A 293 5.55 -23.83 7.19
CA TYR A 293 5.78 -22.55 6.55
C TYR A 293 5.53 -21.38 7.53
N PRO A 294 6.38 -20.34 7.53
CA PRO A 294 6.14 -19.15 8.33
C PRO A 294 4.80 -18.51 8.00
N LYS A 295 4.08 -18.06 9.02
CA LYS A 295 2.77 -17.43 8.89
C LYS A 295 2.92 -15.97 8.51
N ILE A 296 2.28 -15.58 7.41
CA ILE A 296 2.21 -14.19 6.95
C ILE A 296 0.85 -13.60 7.31
N HIS A 297 0.84 -12.35 7.72
CA HIS A 297 -0.38 -11.55 7.85
C HIS A 297 -0.22 -10.20 7.16
N THR A 298 -1.18 -9.84 6.32
CA THR A 298 -1.23 -8.54 5.66
C THR A 298 -2.14 -7.60 6.45
N ILE A 299 -1.69 -6.38 6.71
CA ILE A 299 -2.51 -5.34 7.31
C ILE A 299 -2.48 -4.07 6.45
N PHE A 300 -3.59 -3.35 6.44
CA PHE A 300 -3.69 -2.04 5.79
C PHE A 300 -4.64 -1.15 6.58
N SER A 301 -4.42 0.16 6.56
CA SER A 301 -5.19 1.12 7.35
C SER A 301 -6.16 1.91 6.48
N THR A 302 -7.36 2.15 7.00
CA THR A 302 -8.42 2.90 6.34
C THR A 302 -9.21 3.73 7.35
N GLU A 303 -9.93 4.74 6.85
CA GLU A 303 -10.98 5.42 7.60
C GLU A 303 -12.36 5.02 7.10
N CYS A 304 -13.39 5.28 7.92
CA CYS A 304 -14.79 4.97 7.61
C CYS A 304 -15.45 5.98 6.67
N ILE A 305 -14.83 6.25 5.52
CA ILE A 305 -15.33 7.16 4.49
C ILE A 305 -15.34 6.49 3.11
N PRO A 306 -16.23 6.91 2.18
CA PRO A 306 -16.34 6.32 0.84
C PRO A 306 -15.03 6.21 0.07
N TYR A 307 -14.13 7.20 0.22
CA TYR A 307 -12.78 7.17 -0.34
C TYR A 307 -12.04 5.85 -0.13
N PHE A 308 -12.09 5.31 1.09
CA PHE A 308 -11.39 4.07 1.43
C PHE A 308 -12.21 2.82 1.12
N ASP A 309 -13.51 2.95 0.89
CA ASP A 309 -14.38 1.81 0.60
C ASP A 309 -14.04 1.20 -0.75
N TRP A 310 -13.95 2.02 -1.79
CA TRP A 310 -13.61 1.53 -3.14
C TRP A 310 -12.16 1.07 -3.23
N GLN A 311 -11.25 1.68 -2.46
CA GLN A 311 -9.86 1.22 -2.32
C GLN A 311 -9.79 -0.15 -1.64
N THR A 312 -10.55 -0.34 -0.56
CA THR A 312 -10.67 -1.62 0.14
C THR A 312 -11.16 -2.72 -0.81
N VAL A 313 -12.19 -2.45 -1.61
CA VAL A 313 -12.71 -3.40 -2.60
C VAL A 313 -11.63 -3.79 -3.61
N GLY A 314 -10.87 -2.83 -4.12
CA GLY A 314 -9.75 -3.05 -5.03
C GLY A 314 -8.63 -3.91 -4.42
N LEU A 315 -8.18 -3.54 -3.23
CA LEU A 315 -7.12 -4.25 -2.52
C LEU A 315 -7.54 -5.68 -2.18
N MET A 316 -8.74 -5.91 -1.65
CA MET A 316 -9.23 -7.24 -1.29
C MET A 316 -9.41 -8.15 -2.53
N HIS A 317 -9.88 -7.60 -3.64
CA HIS A 317 -9.96 -8.34 -4.90
C HIS A 317 -8.57 -8.75 -5.39
N SER A 318 -7.62 -7.82 -5.43
CA SER A 318 -6.25 -8.10 -5.88
C SER A 318 -5.47 -9.02 -4.94
N PHE A 319 -5.71 -8.94 -3.62
CA PHE A 319 -5.18 -9.88 -2.63
C PHE A 319 -5.59 -11.32 -2.96
N SER A 320 -6.88 -11.55 -3.21
CA SER A 320 -7.39 -12.86 -3.61
C SER A 320 -6.84 -13.31 -4.97
N ALA A 321 -6.92 -12.43 -5.98
CA ALA A 321 -6.54 -12.75 -7.36
C ALA A 321 -5.05 -13.02 -7.54
N SER A 322 -4.18 -12.39 -6.75
CA SER A 322 -2.73 -12.55 -6.82
C SER A 322 -2.22 -13.85 -6.20
N GLY A 323 -3.05 -14.55 -5.41
CA GLY A 323 -2.62 -15.69 -4.61
C GLY A 323 -1.71 -15.29 -3.44
N GLN A 324 -1.86 -14.06 -2.92
CA GLN A 324 -1.16 -13.61 -1.72
C GLN A 324 -1.43 -14.59 -0.57
N PRO A 325 -0.38 -15.15 0.07
CA PRO A 325 -0.56 -16.09 1.17
C PRO A 325 -0.92 -15.35 2.47
N GLY A 326 -1.51 -16.10 3.41
CA GLY A 326 -1.84 -15.61 4.74
C GLY A 326 -3.20 -14.94 4.82
N ASN A 327 -3.47 -14.35 5.99
CA ASN A 327 -4.70 -13.59 6.22
C ASN A 327 -4.46 -12.10 5.98
N ILE A 328 -5.55 -11.36 5.77
CA ILE A 328 -5.52 -9.90 5.63
C ILE A 328 -6.50 -9.26 6.63
N THR A 329 -6.07 -8.21 7.31
CA THR A 329 -6.90 -7.44 8.24
C THR A 329 -6.85 -5.95 7.92
N ARG A 330 -8.02 -5.35 7.72
CA ARG A 330 -8.20 -3.90 7.63
C ARG A 330 -8.22 -3.29 9.03
N LEU A 331 -7.37 -2.31 9.26
CA LEU A 331 -7.36 -1.49 10.47
C LEU A 331 -8.25 -0.26 10.22
N LEU A 332 -9.49 -0.30 10.72
CA LEU A 332 -10.49 0.74 10.46
C LEU A 332 -10.52 1.75 11.60
N SER A 333 -10.00 2.95 11.34
CA SER A 333 -10.10 4.10 12.24
C SER A 333 -11.39 4.87 11.96
N CYS A 334 -12.24 5.03 12.98
CA CYS A 334 -13.52 5.72 12.85
C CYS A 334 -13.94 6.37 14.17
N SER A 335 -14.57 7.55 14.14
CA SER A 335 -15.21 8.09 15.34
C SER A 335 -16.47 7.29 15.68
N ASP A 336 -16.89 7.31 16.94
CA ASP A 336 -18.09 6.59 17.39
C ASP A 336 -19.36 7.03 16.64
N GLU A 337 -19.45 8.30 16.24
CA GLU A 337 -20.57 8.84 15.47
C GLU A 337 -20.57 8.29 14.04
N ASN A 338 -19.43 8.36 13.36
CA ASN A 338 -19.31 7.89 11.98
C ASN A 338 -19.48 6.37 11.92
N LEU A 339 -19.01 5.64 12.93
CA LEU A 339 -19.07 4.18 12.97
C LEU A 339 -20.51 3.67 13.00
N LYS A 340 -21.43 4.40 13.65
CA LYS A 340 -22.86 4.03 13.71
C LYS A 340 -23.57 4.10 12.36
N LEU A 341 -23.09 4.96 11.46
CA LEU A 341 -23.70 5.20 10.14
C LEU A 341 -22.92 4.55 9.00
N TYR A 342 -21.74 3.99 9.30
CA TYR A 342 -20.86 3.44 8.30
C TYR A 342 -21.46 2.19 7.65
N LYS A 343 -21.39 2.09 6.32
CA LYS A 343 -21.95 0.95 5.57
C LYS A 343 -20.90 -0.10 5.24
N GLY A 344 -19.63 0.29 5.19
CA GLY A 344 -18.53 -0.52 4.69
C GLY A 344 -17.95 -1.53 5.67
N HIS A 345 -18.69 -1.93 6.71
CA HIS A 345 -18.18 -2.84 7.76
C HIS A 345 -17.65 -4.16 7.21
N ASN A 346 -18.33 -4.73 6.22
CA ASN A 346 -18.05 -6.07 5.69
C ASN A 346 -17.21 -6.07 4.40
N LEU A 347 -16.55 -4.95 4.07
CA LEU A 347 -15.71 -4.86 2.86
C LEU A 347 -14.41 -5.67 2.97
N ALA A 348 -13.94 -5.93 4.19
CA ALA A 348 -12.76 -6.73 4.50
C ALA A 348 -12.86 -7.31 5.93
N PRO A 349 -12.12 -8.37 6.27
CA PRO A 349 -11.89 -8.72 7.67
C PRO A 349 -11.33 -7.49 8.39
N THR A 350 -12.04 -6.99 9.40
CA THR A 350 -11.80 -5.66 9.97
C THR A 350 -11.51 -5.74 11.46
N HIS A 351 -10.43 -5.09 11.88
CA HIS A 351 -10.14 -4.77 13.27
C HIS A 351 -10.40 -3.27 13.48
N TYR A 352 -11.35 -2.95 14.35
CA TYR A 352 -11.69 -1.57 14.67
C TYR A 352 -10.64 -1.01 15.60
N VAL A 353 -10.08 0.14 15.24
CA VAL A 353 -9.03 0.81 16.01
C VAL A 353 -9.52 2.20 16.41
N PRO A 354 -9.03 2.77 17.53
CA PRO A 354 -9.38 4.13 17.92
C PRO A 354 -9.09 5.12 16.79
N SER A 355 -10.01 6.06 16.58
CA SER A 355 -9.74 7.20 15.73
C SER A 355 -8.86 8.19 16.46
N MET A 356 -7.73 8.52 15.85
CA MET A 356 -6.84 9.60 16.27
C MET A 356 -7.04 10.84 15.38
N SER A 357 -8.17 10.91 14.65
CA SER A 357 -8.52 12.06 13.80
C SER A 357 -8.67 13.35 14.59
N GLN A 358 -8.84 13.28 15.90
CA GLN A 358 -8.60 14.39 16.81
C GLN A 358 -7.57 13.94 17.84
N HIS A 359 -6.44 14.64 17.94
CA HIS A 359 -5.40 14.27 18.88
C HIS A 359 -5.93 14.39 20.32
N PRO A 360 -5.87 13.33 21.13
CA PRO A 360 -6.58 13.27 22.41
C PRO A 360 -6.04 14.26 23.46
N LEU A 361 -4.81 14.76 23.30
CA LEU A 361 -4.18 15.69 24.24
C LEU A 361 -4.21 17.16 23.78
N THR A 362 -4.25 17.42 22.47
CA THR A 362 -4.08 18.77 21.90
C THR A 362 -5.31 19.23 21.11
N GLY A 363 -6.22 18.31 20.78
CA GLY A 363 -7.47 18.61 20.09
C GLY A 363 -7.34 19.02 18.63
N ASP A 364 -6.13 18.99 18.05
CA ASP A 364 -5.91 19.23 16.64
C ASP A 364 -6.24 18.00 15.79
N TRP A 365 -6.66 18.25 14.55
CA TRP A 365 -7.12 17.23 13.61
C TRP A 365 -5.99 16.67 12.74
#